data_AF-A0A356QD35-F1
#
_entry.id   AF-A0A356QD35-F1
#
_cell.length_a   1.000
_cell.length_b   1.000
_cell.length_c   1.000
_cell.angle_alpha   90.00
_cell.angle_beta   90.00
_cell.angle_gamma   90.00
#
_symmetry.space_group_name_H-M   'P 1'
#
loop_
_entity.id
_entity.type
_entity.pdbx_description
1 polymer ?
#
loop_
_entity_poly.entity_id
_entity_poly.type
_entity_poly.pdbx_seq_one_letter_code
_entity_poly.pdbx_strand_id
1 'polypeptide(L)'
;MAKEPQTPLEDELARQEQEAEVTDQSAEERLVEGELEGLIDDDAPLKDSAGSPEADVLAAQVEELEQSLAEAKDQALRAAAEAQNVRRRAEQEAEKARKFALEKFVKELLPVVDSLEKALESMQDDASEAHREGVSMTLKMQLDVLSKFGVESIEPQGEPFDPQVHEAMAMVPNPELDPN
;
A
#
# COMPACT_ATOMS: atom_id res chain seq x y z
N MET A 1 8.45 -10.33 -23.79
CA MET A 1 9.13 -10.25 -22.48
C MET A 1 10.62 -10.13 -22.74
N ALA A 2 11.12 -8.90 -22.81
CA ALA A 2 12.54 -8.63 -23.00
C ALA A 2 13.25 -8.85 -21.66
N LYS A 3 14.13 -9.85 -21.59
CA LYS A 3 15.12 -9.94 -20.52
C LYS A 3 16.31 -9.11 -20.97
N GLU A 4 16.55 -8.02 -20.25
CA GLU A 4 17.78 -7.23 -20.38
C GLU A 4 19.00 -8.10 -20.09
N PRO A 5 20.15 -7.87 -20.76
CA PRO A 5 21.36 -8.63 -20.52
C PRO A 5 21.98 -8.16 -19.20
N GLN A 6 22.01 -9.05 -18.21
CA GLN A 6 22.73 -8.83 -16.95
C GLN A 6 24.19 -8.50 -17.25
N THR A 7 24.67 -7.40 -16.68
CA THR A 7 26.05 -6.95 -16.90
C THR A 7 27.01 -7.69 -15.97
N PRO A 8 28.25 -8.00 -16.40
CA PRO A 8 29.22 -8.73 -15.57
C PRO A 8 29.54 -8.09 -14.21
N LEU A 9 29.27 -6.79 -14.05
CA LEU A 9 29.50 -6.02 -12.82
C LEU A 9 28.45 -6.31 -11.73
N GLU A 10 27.21 -6.64 -12.10
CA GLU A 10 26.13 -6.91 -11.14
C GLU A 10 26.28 -8.29 -10.50
N ASP A 11 26.77 -9.29 -11.25
CA ASP A 11 27.11 -10.62 -10.73
C ASP A 11 28.32 -10.59 -9.78
N GLU A 12 29.24 -9.66 -9.96
CA GLU A 12 30.44 -9.51 -9.12
C GLU A 12 30.11 -8.83 -7.79
N LEU A 13 29.18 -7.86 -7.79
CA LEU A 13 28.64 -7.23 -6.58
C LEU A 13 27.81 -8.22 -5.75
N ALA A 14 26.95 -9.02 -6.38
CA ALA A 14 26.16 -10.03 -5.68
C ALA A 14 27.03 -11.13 -5.04
N ARG A 15 28.17 -11.47 -5.65
CA ARG A 15 29.16 -12.40 -5.07
C ARG A 15 29.92 -11.78 -3.90
N GLN A 16 30.27 -10.49 -3.99
CA GLN A 16 30.93 -9.79 -2.88
C GLN A 16 30.00 -9.61 -1.67
N GLU A 17 28.70 -9.37 -1.89
CA GLU A 17 27.70 -9.30 -0.81
C GLU A 17 27.51 -10.67 -0.14
N GLN A 18 27.45 -11.77 -0.91
CA GLN A 18 27.41 -13.12 -0.36
C GLN A 18 28.69 -13.52 0.38
N GLU A 19 29.88 -13.14 -0.11
CA GLU A 19 31.14 -13.39 0.58
C GLU A 19 31.27 -12.59 1.88
N ALA A 20 30.73 -11.37 1.93
CA ALA A 20 30.69 -10.56 3.15
C ALA A 20 29.75 -11.15 4.20
N GLU A 21 28.57 -11.65 3.80
CA GLU A 21 27.57 -12.25 4.70
C GLU A 21 28.05 -13.59 5.30
N VAL A 22 28.77 -14.41 4.51
CA VAL A 22 29.38 -15.68 4.98
C VAL A 22 30.57 -15.42 5.92
N THR A 23 31.32 -14.33 5.71
CA THR A 23 32.46 -13.97 6.56
C THR A 23 31.98 -13.49 7.94
N ASP A 24 30.89 -12.73 8.00
CA ASP A 24 30.29 -12.21 9.23
C ASP A 24 29.68 -13.33 10.10
N GLN A 25 28.93 -14.26 9.50
CA GLN A 25 28.40 -15.43 10.20
C GLN A 25 29.50 -16.34 10.77
N SER A 26 30.60 -16.53 10.01
CA SER A 26 31.75 -17.33 10.49
C SER A 26 32.55 -16.64 11.60
N ALA A 27 32.45 -15.32 11.72
CA ALA A 27 33.11 -14.53 12.76
C ALA A 27 32.26 -14.50 14.04
N GLU A 28 30.93 -14.40 13.92
CA GLU A 28 30.01 -14.54 15.05
C GLU A 28 30.03 -15.95 15.65
N GLU A 29 30.03 -17.02 14.84
CA GLU A 29 30.15 -18.40 15.35
C GLU A 29 31.49 -18.66 16.08
N ARG A 30 32.60 -18.07 15.59
CA ARG A 30 33.92 -18.18 16.23
C ARG A 30 34.05 -17.38 17.52
N LEU A 31 33.32 -16.28 17.68
CA LEU A 31 33.29 -15.51 18.92
C LEU A 31 32.47 -16.23 20.01
N VAL A 32 31.41 -16.94 19.63
CA VAL A 32 30.60 -17.75 20.57
C VAL A 32 31.37 -18.98 21.05
N GLU A 33 32.14 -19.65 20.20
CA GLU A 33 32.88 -20.86 20.59
C GLU A 33 34.16 -20.57 21.40
N GLY A 34 34.84 -19.46 21.11
CA GLY A 34 36.10 -19.09 21.77
C GLY A 34 35.98 -18.50 23.19
N GLU A 35 34.79 -18.01 23.58
CA GLU A 35 34.58 -17.38 24.89
C GLU A 35 34.00 -18.35 25.95
N LEU A 36 33.50 -19.51 25.51
CA LEU A 36 32.92 -20.55 26.38
C LEU A 36 33.95 -21.54 26.94
N GLU A 37 35.14 -21.68 26.34
CA GLU A 37 36.12 -22.71 26.72
C GLU A 37 37.13 -22.27 27.82
N GLY A 38 37.06 -21.02 28.27
CA GLY A 38 38.03 -20.43 29.23
C GLY A 38 37.59 -20.33 30.69
N LEU A 39 36.38 -20.79 31.06
CA LEU A 39 35.77 -20.51 32.37
C LEU A 39 35.39 -21.74 33.21
N ILE A 40 35.76 -22.96 32.80
CA ILE A 40 35.51 -24.17 33.58
C ILE A 40 36.81 -24.61 34.28
N ASP A 41 37.16 -23.89 35.35
CA ASP A 41 38.14 -24.32 36.35
C ASP A 41 37.36 -25.09 37.44
N ASP A 42 37.30 -26.41 37.26
CA ASP A 42 36.46 -27.36 38.01
C ASP A 42 37.27 -27.97 39.17
N ASP A 43 37.58 -27.20 40.23
CA ASP A 43 37.85 -27.73 41.59
C ASP A 43 37.90 -26.65 42.70
N ALA A 44 36.83 -25.86 42.86
CA ALA A 44 36.61 -25.08 44.09
C ALA A 44 35.38 -25.62 44.81
N PRO A 45 35.46 -25.94 46.12
CA PRO A 45 34.34 -26.56 46.81
C PRO A 45 33.17 -25.59 46.83
N LEU A 46 32.07 -25.99 46.18
CA LEU A 46 30.75 -25.38 46.31
C LEU A 46 30.36 -25.41 47.79
N LYS A 47 30.76 -24.35 48.50
CA LYS A 47 30.31 -24.08 49.85
C LYS A 47 28.86 -23.64 49.70
N ASP A 48 27.95 -24.51 50.16
CA ASP A 48 26.55 -24.21 50.41
C ASP A 48 26.38 -22.77 50.91
N SER A 49 25.96 -21.88 50.02
CA SER A 49 25.51 -20.52 50.30
C SER A 49 23.98 -20.45 50.15
N ALA A 50 23.30 -21.58 50.34
CA ALA A 50 21.86 -21.58 50.56
C ALA A 50 21.57 -20.88 51.91
N GLY A 51 21.28 -19.57 51.86
CA GLY A 51 20.80 -18.78 52.99
C GLY A 51 21.67 -17.61 53.46
N SER A 52 22.56 -17.04 52.64
CA SER A 52 23.17 -15.74 52.98
C SER A 52 22.24 -14.58 52.59
N PRO A 53 22.03 -13.56 53.44
CA PRO A 53 21.12 -12.45 53.15
C PRO A 53 21.52 -11.63 51.91
N GLU A 54 22.77 -11.69 51.47
CA GLU A 54 23.22 -11.09 50.20
C GLU A 54 22.74 -11.89 48.98
N ALA A 55 22.72 -13.22 49.05
CA ALA A 55 22.21 -14.06 47.96
C ALA A 55 20.71 -13.85 47.73
N ASP A 56 19.93 -13.70 48.80
CA ASP A 56 18.48 -13.41 48.72
C ASP A 56 18.21 -12.03 48.11
N VAL A 57 19.03 -11.02 48.43
CA VAL A 57 18.92 -9.67 47.86
C VAL A 57 19.27 -9.64 46.37
N LEU A 58 20.32 -10.36 45.96
CA LEU A 58 20.65 -10.48 44.54
C LEU A 58 19.56 -11.24 43.77
N ALA A 59 19.01 -12.33 44.33
CA ALA A 59 17.92 -13.07 43.70
C ALA A 59 16.68 -12.19 43.48
N ALA A 60 16.31 -11.38 44.47
CA ALA A 60 15.20 -10.43 44.36
C ALA A 60 15.45 -9.35 43.29
N GLN A 61 16.67 -8.83 43.16
CA GLN A 61 17.03 -7.87 42.11
C GLN A 61 16.99 -8.50 40.72
N VAL A 62 17.44 -9.74 40.57
CA VAL A 62 17.35 -10.48 39.30
C VAL A 62 15.88 -10.66 38.90
N GLU A 63 15.02 -11.06 39.83
CA GLU A 63 13.59 -11.21 39.55
C GLU A 63 12.92 -9.89 39.15
N GLU A 64 13.24 -8.77 39.82
CA GLU A 64 12.75 -7.44 39.46
C GLU A 64 13.24 -7.00 38.06
N LEU A 65 14.51 -7.25 37.74
CA LEU A 65 15.07 -6.97 36.42
C LEU A 65 14.42 -7.84 35.33
N GLU A 66 14.18 -9.12 35.60
CA GLU A 66 13.48 -10.01 34.67
C GLU A 66 12.04 -9.57 34.42
N GLN A 67 11.31 -9.15 35.47
CA GLN A 67 9.95 -8.61 35.34
C GLN A 67 9.92 -7.32 34.53
N SER A 68 10.79 -6.35 34.85
CA SER A 68 10.87 -5.09 34.09
C SER A 68 11.26 -5.31 32.62
N LEU A 69 12.14 -6.28 32.36
CA LEU A 69 12.54 -6.66 31.00
C LEU A 69 11.37 -7.32 30.25
N ALA A 70 10.58 -8.16 30.91
CA ALA A 70 9.38 -8.75 30.33
C ALA A 70 8.33 -7.67 30.00
N GLU A 71 8.09 -6.73 30.90
CA GLU A 71 7.19 -5.59 30.66
C GLU A 71 7.66 -4.70 29.50
N ALA A 72 8.96 -4.37 29.45
CA ALA A 72 9.53 -3.58 28.37
C ALA A 72 9.44 -4.29 27.01
N LYS A 73 9.67 -5.61 26.97
CA LYS A 73 9.50 -6.42 25.76
C LYS A 73 8.05 -6.41 25.27
N ASP A 74 7.09 -6.60 26.17
CA ASP A 74 5.67 -6.55 25.82
C ASP A 74 5.25 -5.17 25.31
N GLN A 75 5.73 -4.10 25.95
CA GLN A 75 5.50 -2.73 25.48
C GLN A 75 6.12 -2.48 24.10
N ALA A 76 7.35 -2.98 23.86
CA ALA A 76 8.01 -2.85 22.57
C ALA A 76 7.27 -3.61 21.46
N LEU A 77 6.78 -4.83 21.75
CA LEU A 77 5.97 -5.61 20.80
C LEU A 77 4.65 -4.91 20.47
N ARG A 78 3.96 -4.36 21.48
CA ARG A 78 2.74 -3.58 21.27
C ARG A 78 3.00 -2.33 20.44
N ALA A 79 4.05 -1.57 20.74
CA ALA A 79 4.44 -0.40 19.97
C ALA A 79 4.80 -0.73 18.51
N ALA A 80 5.50 -1.85 18.29
CA ALA A 80 5.82 -2.33 16.95
C ALA A 80 4.56 -2.70 16.15
N ALA A 81 3.59 -3.38 16.80
CA ALA A 81 2.31 -3.72 16.18
C ALA A 81 1.48 -2.47 15.85
N GLU A 82 1.42 -1.49 16.75
CA GLU A 82 0.76 -0.21 16.49
C GLU A 82 1.40 0.54 15.32
N ALA A 83 2.74 0.60 15.26
CA ALA A 83 3.46 1.21 14.16
C ALA A 83 3.16 0.53 12.82
N GLN A 84 3.11 -0.81 12.80
CA GLN A 84 2.76 -1.57 11.60
C GLN A 84 1.30 -1.29 11.16
N ASN A 85 0.36 -1.21 12.11
CA ASN A 85 -1.03 -0.87 11.81
C ASN A 85 -1.19 0.53 11.25
N VAL A 86 -0.50 1.52 11.84
CA VAL A 86 -0.48 2.90 11.36
C VAL A 86 0.12 2.98 9.96
N ARG A 87 1.22 2.28 9.70
CA ARG A 87 1.84 2.21 8.38
C ARG A 87 0.89 1.64 7.33
N ARG A 88 0.29 0.48 7.60
CA ARG A 88 -0.69 -0.14 6.69
C ARG A 88 -1.87 0.79 6.41
N ARG A 89 -2.35 1.51 7.44
CA ARG A 89 -3.44 2.48 7.29
C ARG A 89 -3.01 3.68 6.43
N ALA A 90 -1.83 4.22 6.67
CA ALA A 90 -1.29 5.36 5.92
C ALA A 90 -1.09 5.00 4.44
N GLU A 91 -0.62 3.79 4.14
CA GLU A 91 -0.51 3.27 2.76
C GLU A 91 -1.87 3.23 2.07
N GLN A 92 -2.91 2.69 2.74
CA GLN A 92 -4.28 2.66 2.21
C GLN A 92 -4.88 4.05 2.01
N GLU A 93 -4.63 4.98 2.93
CA GLU A 93 -5.10 6.37 2.82
C GLU A 93 -4.38 7.11 1.68
N ALA A 94 -3.08 6.89 1.50
CA ALA A 94 -2.30 7.45 0.39
C ALA A 94 -2.76 6.91 -0.98
N GLU A 95 -3.07 5.62 -1.08
CA GLU A 95 -3.63 5.02 -2.30
C GLU A 95 -5.01 5.60 -2.63
N LYS A 96 -5.90 5.71 -1.64
CA LYS A 96 -7.21 6.34 -1.82
C LYS A 96 -7.08 7.79 -2.23
N ALA A 97 -6.22 8.55 -1.56
CA ALA A 97 -5.95 9.94 -1.91
C ALA A 97 -5.44 10.07 -3.34
N ARG A 98 -4.54 9.17 -3.79
CA ARG A 98 -4.07 9.15 -5.19
C ARG A 98 -5.19 8.82 -6.17
N LYS A 99 -6.00 7.80 -5.87
CA LYS A 99 -7.11 7.37 -6.74
C LYS A 99 -8.17 8.46 -6.91
N PHE A 100 -8.50 9.17 -5.84
CA PHE A 100 -9.60 10.15 -5.83
C PHE A 100 -9.11 11.62 -5.81
N ALA A 101 -7.81 11.88 -6.01
CA ALA A 101 -7.23 13.22 -5.98
C ALA A 101 -7.92 14.19 -6.96
N LEU A 102 -8.30 13.68 -8.13
CA LEU A 102 -8.90 14.47 -9.21
C LEU A 102 -10.43 14.37 -9.24
N GLU A 103 -11.06 13.64 -8.32
CA GLU A 103 -12.51 13.41 -8.36
C GLU A 103 -13.31 14.71 -8.41
N LYS A 104 -13.01 15.63 -7.47
CA LYS A 104 -13.68 16.94 -7.42
C LYS A 104 -13.42 17.76 -8.69
N PHE A 105 -12.20 17.74 -9.20
CA PHE A 105 -11.84 18.49 -10.41
C PHE A 105 -12.58 17.96 -11.64
N VAL A 106 -12.64 16.64 -11.80
CA VAL A 106 -13.38 15.99 -12.88
C VAL A 106 -14.88 16.29 -12.77
N LYS A 107 -15.46 16.24 -11.57
CA LYS A 107 -16.89 16.57 -11.36
C LYS A 107 -17.24 17.97 -11.85
N GLU A 108 -16.38 18.95 -11.59
CA GLU A 108 -16.57 20.33 -12.08
C GLU A 108 -16.35 20.47 -13.59
N LEU A 109 -15.73 19.48 -14.25
CA LEU A 109 -15.51 19.46 -15.70
C LEU A 109 -16.67 18.81 -16.47
N LEU A 110 -17.52 18.03 -15.82
CA LEU A 110 -18.69 17.39 -16.46
C LEU A 110 -19.63 18.40 -17.15
N PRO A 111 -19.97 19.57 -16.56
CA PRO A 111 -20.79 20.56 -17.24
C PRO A 111 -20.20 21.08 -18.56
N VAL A 112 -18.89 21.00 -18.74
CA VAL A 112 -18.22 21.35 -20.01
C VAL A 112 -18.51 20.30 -21.07
N VAL A 113 -18.46 19.01 -20.70
CA VAL A 113 -18.85 17.90 -21.58
C VAL A 113 -20.31 18.05 -21.98
N ASP A 114 -21.22 18.23 -21.01
CA ASP A 114 -22.65 18.43 -21.24
C ASP A 114 -22.92 19.63 -22.17
N SER A 115 -22.14 20.70 -22.03
CA SER A 115 -22.28 21.89 -22.86
C SER A 115 -21.83 21.64 -24.31
N LEU A 116 -20.78 20.85 -24.51
CA LEU A 116 -20.31 20.45 -25.84
C LEU A 116 -21.30 19.50 -26.52
N GLU A 117 -21.90 18.57 -25.78
CA GLU A 117 -22.96 17.70 -26.27
C GLU A 117 -24.20 18.51 -26.68
N LYS A 118 -24.68 19.38 -25.80
CA LYS A 118 -25.79 20.30 -26.11
C LYS A 118 -25.48 21.21 -27.30
N ALA A 119 -24.24 21.65 -27.46
CA ALA A 119 -23.84 22.43 -28.63
C ALA A 119 -23.99 21.61 -29.92
N LEU A 120 -23.57 20.34 -29.93
CA LEU A 120 -23.74 19.46 -31.09
C LEU A 120 -25.21 19.14 -31.41
N GLU A 121 -26.03 18.96 -30.38
CA GLU A 121 -27.48 18.73 -30.51
C GLU A 121 -28.23 19.96 -31.03
N SER A 122 -27.82 21.17 -30.60
CA SER A 122 -28.48 22.42 -30.97
C SER A 122 -28.02 22.99 -32.32
N MET A 123 -26.93 22.47 -32.90
CA MET A 123 -26.51 22.84 -34.25
C MET A 123 -27.56 22.38 -35.26
N GLN A 124 -28.24 23.35 -35.88
CA GLN A 124 -29.16 23.11 -37.00
C GLN A 124 -28.38 22.74 -38.28
N ASP A 125 -29.08 22.22 -39.29
CA ASP A 125 -28.50 21.81 -40.57
C ASP A 125 -27.79 22.95 -41.33
N ASP A 126 -28.09 24.19 -40.98
CA ASP A 126 -27.49 25.39 -41.56
C ASP A 126 -26.10 25.72 -40.96
N ALA A 127 -25.68 25.01 -39.91
CA ALA A 127 -24.37 25.20 -39.29
C ALA A 127 -23.27 24.68 -40.22
N SER A 128 -22.15 25.41 -40.31
CA SER A 128 -20.97 24.96 -41.06
C SER A 128 -20.50 23.59 -40.58
N GLU A 129 -20.40 22.62 -41.48
CA GLU A 129 -19.86 21.28 -41.21
C GLU A 129 -18.51 21.33 -40.48
N ALA A 130 -17.66 22.30 -40.82
CA ALA A 130 -16.38 22.50 -40.15
C ALA A 130 -16.51 22.84 -38.65
N HIS A 131 -17.58 23.55 -38.26
CA HIS A 131 -17.85 23.82 -36.85
C HIS A 131 -18.37 22.57 -36.13
N ARG A 132 -19.27 21.80 -36.76
CA ARG A 132 -19.79 20.55 -36.19
C ARG A 132 -18.66 19.55 -35.97
N GLU A 133 -17.79 19.37 -36.97
CA GLU A 133 -16.61 18.51 -36.88
C GLU A 133 -15.65 18.99 -35.78
N GLY A 134 -15.34 20.30 -35.72
CA GLY A 134 -14.44 20.85 -34.70
C GLY A 134 -14.93 20.64 -33.26
N VAL A 135 -16.24 20.84 -33.01
CA VAL A 135 -16.84 20.58 -31.69
C VAL A 135 -16.85 19.08 -31.38
N SER A 136 -17.20 18.23 -32.34
CA SER A 136 -17.19 16.77 -32.18
C SER A 136 -15.80 16.22 -31.84
N MET A 137 -14.76 16.69 -32.55
CA MET A 137 -13.37 16.34 -32.26
C MET A 137 -12.95 16.78 -30.86
N THR A 138 -13.36 17.98 -30.44
CA THR A 138 -13.04 18.51 -29.11
C THR A 138 -13.71 17.69 -28.00
N LEU A 139 -14.99 17.35 -28.17
CA LEU A 139 -15.72 16.47 -27.25
C LEU A 139 -15.02 15.10 -27.14
N LYS A 140 -14.65 14.50 -28.27
CA LYS A 140 -13.92 13.23 -28.29
C LYS A 140 -12.59 13.32 -27.55
N MET A 141 -11.79 14.37 -27.81
CA MET A 141 -10.52 14.59 -27.11
C MET A 141 -10.73 14.73 -25.60
N GLN A 142 -11.79 15.42 -25.18
CA GLN A 142 -12.13 15.59 -23.77
C GLN A 142 -12.50 14.26 -23.10
N LEU A 143 -13.32 13.44 -23.76
CA LEU A 143 -13.68 12.10 -23.28
C LEU A 143 -12.46 11.17 -23.22
N ASP A 144 -11.59 11.20 -24.25
CA ASP A 144 -10.34 10.43 -24.27
C ASP A 144 -9.41 10.82 -23.11
N VAL A 145 -9.39 12.10 -22.72
CA VAL A 145 -8.64 12.56 -21.55
C VAL A 145 -9.25 12.02 -20.27
N LEU A 146 -10.58 12.10 -20.09
CA LEU A 146 -11.27 11.57 -18.92
C LEU A 146 -11.03 10.05 -18.75
N SER A 147 -11.09 9.29 -19.85
CA SER A 147 -10.81 7.85 -19.86
C SER A 147 -9.39 7.52 -19.38
N LYS A 148 -8.38 8.31 -19.77
CA LYS A 148 -6.99 8.13 -19.27
C LYS A 148 -6.85 8.30 -17.77
N PHE A 149 -7.76 9.04 -17.13
CA PHE A 149 -7.82 9.20 -15.68
C PHE A 149 -8.83 8.25 -15.00
N GLY A 150 -9.31 7.23 -15.72
CA GLY A 150 -10.20 6.19 -15.20
C GLY A 150 -11.66 6.62 -15.04
N VAL A 151 -12.09 7.63 -15.81
CA VAL A 151 -13.47 8.13 -15.83
C VAL A 151 -14.11 7.67 -17.13
N GLU A 152 -15.16 6.86 -17.02
CA GLU A 152 -15.88 6.28 -18.14
C GLU A 152 -17.34 6.77 -18.17
N SER A 153 -17.88 7.00 -19.37
CA SER A 153 -19.30 7.29 -19.54
C SER A 153 -20.11 6.00 -19.36
N ILE A 154 -21.27 6.12 -18.72
CA ILE A 154 -22.22 5.02 -18.56
C ILE A 154 -23.41 5.29 -19.48
N GLU A 155 -23.66 4.39 -20.43
CA GLU A 155 -24.75 4.48 -21.39
C GLU A 155 -25.81 3.41 -21.08
N PRO A 156 -26.77 3.67 -20.17
CA PRO A 156 -27.68 2.64 -19.65
C PRO A 156 -28.82 2.25 -20.62
N GLN A 157 -28.77 2.70 -21.87
CA GLN A 157 -29.85 2.48 -22.83
C GLN A 157 -30.00 1.00 -23.15
N GLY A 158 -31.11 0.40 -22.71
CA GLY A 158 -31.40 -1.02 -22.89
C GLY A 158 -30.84 -1.94 -21.81
N GLU A 159 -30.15 -1.42 -20.80
CA GLU A 159 -29.70 -2.19 -19.63
C GLU A 159 -30.71 -2.13 -18.48
N PRO A 160 -30.80 -3.17 -17.62
CA PRO A 160 -31.59 -3.11 -16.40
C PRO A 160 -31.16 -1.94 -15.51
N PHE A 161 -32.12 -1.32 -14.82
CA PHE A 161 -31.83 -0.22 -13.91
C PHE A 161 -31.00 -0.69 -12.70
N ASP A 162 -29.79 -0.12 -12.52
CA ASP A 162 -28.95 -0.30 -11.33
C ASP A 162 -28.91 0.98 -10.47
N PRO A 163 -29.47 0.96 -9.24
CA PRO A 163 -29.45 2.11 -8.32
C PRO A 163 -28.05 2.58 -7.88
N GLN A 164 -27.00 1.77 -8.07
CA GLN A 164 -25.63 2.15 -7.70
C GLN A 164 -25.00 3.14 -8.68
N VAL A 165 -25.46 3.13 -9.94
CA VAL A 165 -24.87 3.90 -11.04
C VAL A 165 -25.88 4.73 -11.81
N HIS A 166 -27.19 4.49 -11.65
CA HIS A 166 -28.26 5.21 -12.36
C HIS A 166 -29.15 6.01 -11.40
N GLU A 167 -29.57 7.19 -11.85
CA GLU A 167 -30.57 8.03 -11.17
C GLU A 167 -31.88 8.03 -11.97
N ALA A 168 -32.96 7.48 -11.40
CA ALA A 168 -34.26 7.40 -12.06
C ALA A 168 -35.00 8.75 -11.99
N MET A 169 -35.05 9.47 -13.11
CA MET A 169 -35.73 10.77 -13.21
C MET A 169 -37.22 10.65 -13.56
N ALA A 170 -37.60 9.70 -14.42
CA ALA A 170 -38.97 9.51 -14.89
C ALA A 170 -39.22 8.07 -15.37
N MET A 171 -40.47 7.65 -15.35
CA MET A 171 -40.91 6.38 -15.93
C MET A 171 -41.51 6.63 -17.31
N VAL A 172 -40.98 5.97 -18.33
CA VAL A 172 -41.48 6.05 -19.71
C VAL A 172 -41.92 4.66 -20.16
N PRO A 173 -43.14 4.49 -20.69
CA PRO A 173 -43.55 3.22 -21.27
C PRO A 173 -42.67 2.84 -22.46
N ASN A 174 -41.96 1.72 -22.37
CA ASN A 174 -41.20 1.16 -23.48
C ASN A 174 -41.64 -0.30 -23.71
N PRO A 175 -42.29 -0.62 -24.85
CA PRO A 175 -42.77 -1.97 -25.14
C PRO A 175 -41.65 -2.93 -25.58
N GLU A 176 -40.43 -2.44 -25.83
CA GLU A 176 -39.30 -3.24 -26.33
C GLU A 176 -38.38 -3.77 -25.21
N LEU A 177 -38.57 -3.30 -23.97
CA LEU A 177 -37.76 -3.68 -22.80
C LEU A 177 -38.62 -4.29 -21.71
N ASP A 178 -38.04 -5.22 -20.94
CA ASP A 178 -38.68 -5.78 -19.76
C ASP A 178 -38.86 -4.70 -18.66
N PRO A 179 -39.93 -4.76 -17.85
CA PRO A 179 -40.11 -3.84 -16.74
C PRO A 179 -38.98 -3.96 -15.70
N ASN A 180 -38.46 -2.81 -15.26
CA ASN A 180 -37.52 -2.69 -14.13
C ASN A 180 -38.20 -2.95 -12.78
#